data_AF-A0A927G640-F1
#
_entry.id   AF-A0A927G640-F1
#
_cell.length_a   1.000
_cell.length_b   1.000
_cell.length_c   1.000
_cell.angle_alpha   90.00
_cell.angle_beta   90.00
_cell.angle_gamma   90.00
#
_symmetry.space_group_name_H-M   'P 1'
#
loop_
_entity.id
_entity.type
_entity.pdbx_description
1 polymer ?
#
loop_
_entity_poly.entity_id
_entity_poly.type
_entity_poly.pdbx_seq_one_letter_code
_entity_poly.pdbx_strand_id
1 'polypeptide(L)'
;MGDSEIKSYLLDTNGFRYLTNPKEDKGIKKAANTFWRQASEEIQNGKAILVIPKEVARELEVQSFSLPGGEKQYVRIAELLEEVEETLPDISTPEIEHQIRKISAYIGEEFREVIKADLDITKVKYGSVSDIRIFYSAWQYDCVLVTGNVKDFILYPLLFSHEEDRLFDIITGTYKKYARTSYLAITNDPVFLGMMQDLQRIIEKAENEV
;
A
#
# COMPACT_ATOMS: atom_id res chain seq x y z
N MET A 1 -2.23 28.54 13.68
CA MET A 1 -1.92 27.13 13.96
C MET A 1 -2.58 26.38 12.83
N GLY A 2 -1.80 25.89 11.86
CA GLY A 2 -2.38 25.13 10.75
C GLY A 2 -2.85 23.80 11.29
N ASP A 3 -4.09 23.42 10.98
CA ASP A 3 -4.58 22.08 11.27
C ASP A 3 -3.63 21.11 10.59
N SER A 4 -2.89 20.35 11.40
CA SER A 4 -2.12 19.21 10.92
C SER A 4 -3.14 18.22 10.39
N GLU A 5 -3.18 18.02 9.08
CA GLU A 5 -3.99 16.99 8.45
C GLU A 5 -3.69 15.64 9.12
N ILE A 6 -4.74 14.91 9.51
CA ILE A 6 -4.61 13.61 10.17
C ILE A 6 -4.13 12.62 9.12
N LYS A 7 -3.03 11.93 9.42
CA LYS A 7 -2.43 10.96 8.50
C LYS A 7 -3.17 9.62 8.55
N SER A 8 -3.62 9.12 7.41
CA SER A 8 -4.22 7.79 7.31
C SER A 8 -3.18 6.76 6.89
N TYR A 9 -2.92 5.76 7.73
CA TYR A 9 -2.05 4.62 7.38
C TYR A 9 -2.90 3.45 6.90
N LEU A 10 -2.79 3.08 5.62
CA LEU A 10 -3.45 1.90 5.09
C LEU A 10 -2.52 0.70 5.17
N LEU A 11 -2.93 -0.32 5.94
CA LEU A 11 -2.11 -1.51 6.19
C LEU A 11 -2.40 -2.61 5.17
N ASP A 12 -1.35 -3.13 4.55
CA ASP A 12 -1.36 -4.41 3.84
C ASP A 12 -1.46 -5.58 4.84
N THR A 13 -1.98 -6.73 4.42
CA THR A 13 -2.11 -7.99 5.17
C THR A 13 -0.81 -8.38 5.88
N ASN A 14 0.34 -8.15 5.24
CA ASN A 14 1.65 -8.44 5.83
C ASN A 14 1.95 -7.63 7.10
N GLY A 15 1.40 -6.41 7.23
CA GLY A 15 1.55 -5.57 8.43
C GLY A 15 1.02 -6.23 9.71
N PHE A 16 -0.05 -7.02 9.58
CA PHE A 16 -0.63 -7.82 10.68
C PHE A 16 0.14 -9.12 10.90
N ARG A 17 0.54 -9.80 9.82
CA ARG A 17 1.23 -11.09 9.90
C ARG A 17 2.57 -10.98 10.62
N TYR A 18 3.35 -9.92 10.37
CA TYR A 18 4.67 -9.75 10.97
C TYR A 18 4.64 -9.63 12.51
N LEU A 19 3.55 -9.09 13.07
CA LEU A 19 3.38 -9.05 14.53
C LEU A 19 2.96 -10.40 15.11
N THR A 20 2.03 -11.05 14.43
CA THR A 20 1.25 -12.16 15.00
C THR A 20 1.89 -13.52 14.76
N ASN A 21 2.68 -13.67 13.69
CA ASN A 21 3.35 -14.92 13.35
C ASN A 21 4.54 -15.20 14.30
N PRO A 22 4.53 -16.30 15.07
CA PRO A 22 5.63 -16.63 15.98
C PRO A 22 6.89 -17.12 15.26
N LYS A 23 6.79 -17.57 14.00
CA LYS A 23 7.91 -18.06 13.19
C LYS A 23 8.54 -16.99 12.30
N GLU A 24 8.03 -15.76 12.37
CA GLU A 24 8.57 -14.66 11.58
C GLU A 24 10.02 -14.36 11.96
N ASP A 25 10.79 -13.87 10.99
CA ASP A 25 12.16 -13.42 11.25
C ASP A 25 12.17 -12.34 12.36
N LYS A 26 13.14 -12.45 13.27
CA LYS A 26 13.24 -11.54 14.43
C LYS A 26 13.46 -10.08 14.01
N GLY A 27 14.18 -9.86 12.92
CA GLY A 27 14.42 -8.54 12.35
C GLY A 27 13.12 -7.93 11.83
N ILE A 28 12.39 -8.68 10.98
CA ILE A 28 11.08 -8.26 10.44
C ILE A 28 10.09 -7.96 11.58
N LYS A 29 10.00 -8.84 12.57
CA LYS A 29 9.14 -8.65 13.73
C LYS A 29 9.50 -7.39 14.52
N LYS A 30 10.79 -7.10 14.70
CA LYS A 30 11.25 -5.89 15.38
C LYS A 30 10.90 -4.62 14.60
N ALA A 31 11.05 -4.65 13.27
CA ALA A 31 10.69 -3.53 12.40
C ALA A 31 9.19 -3.25 12.45
N ALA A 32 8.35 -4.29 12.31
CA ALA A 32 6.90 -4.17 12.46
C ALA A 32 6.51 -3.61 13.85
N ASN A 33 7.06 -4.14 14.94
CA ASN A 33 6.79 -3.59 16.28
C ASN A 33 7.19 -2.11 16.42
N THR A 34 8.24 -1.68 15.71
CA THR A 34 8.67 -0.29 15.72
C THR A 34 7.66 0.60 15.02
N PHE A 35 7.19 0.20 13.83
CA PHE A 35 6.12 0.89 13.12
C PHE A 35 4.86 0.98 13.98
N TRP A 36 4.40 -0.15 14.54
CA TRP A 36 3.19 -0.18 15.35
C TRP A 36 3.27 0.72 16.57
N ARG A 37 4.40 0.73 17.29
CA ARG A 37 4.61 1.67 18.40
C ARG A 37 4.50 3.13 17.94
N GLN A 38 5.13 3.48 16.81
CA GLN A 38 5.07 4.84 16.27
C GLN A 38 3.64 5.21 15.85
N ALA A 39 2.95 4.32 15.13
CA ALA A 39 1.57 4.53 14.72
C ALA A 39 0.64 4.70 15.93
N SER A 40 0.75 3.83 16.95
CA SER A 40 -0.03 3.96 18.19
C SER A 40 0.24 5.29 18.92
N GLU A 41 1.50 5.74 18.97
CA GLU A 41 1.85 7.06 19.52
C GLU A 41 1.22 8.20 18.69
N GLU A 42 1.26 8.13 17.36
CA GLU A 42 0.61 9.15 16.49
C GLU A 42 -0.92 9.16 16.66
N ILE A 43 -1.56 8.00 16.76
CA ILE A 43 -3.01 7.86 16.96
C ILE A 43 -3.44 8.41 18.32
N GLN A 44 -2.74 8.06 19.41
CA GLN A 44 -3.02 8.59 20.75
C GLN A 44 -2.88 10.11 20.83
N ASN A 45 -2.03 10.68 19.97
CA ASN A 45 -1.84 12.13 19.85
C ASN A 45 -2.81 12.79 18.84
N GLY A 46 -3.75 12.04 18.26
CA GLY A 46 -4.71 12.54 17.27
C GLY A 46 -4.07 12.96 15.95
N LYS A 47 -2.90 12.41 15.61
CA LYS A 47 -2.13 12.74 14.39
C LYS A 47 -2.28 11.73 13.27
N ALA A 48 -2.76 10.52 13.59
CA ALA A 48 -2.93 9.47 12.63
C ALA A 48 -4.14 8.58 12.93
N ILE A 49 -4.58 7.85 11.91
CA ILE A 49 -5.52 6.73 12.02
C ILE A 49 -4.96 5.52 11.26
N LEU A 50 -5.37 4.32 11.66
CA LEU A 50 -5.09 3.11 10.90
C LEU A 50 -6.34 2.72 10.14
N VAL A 51 -6.15 2.40 8.86
CA VAL A 51 -7.22 1.92 8.00
C VAL A 51 -6.81 0.65 7.26
N ILE A 52 -7.81 -0.13 6.85
CA ILE A 52 -7.63 -1.27 5.95
C ILE A 52 -8.67 -1.25 4.84
N PRO A 53 -8.33 -1.76 3.65
CA PRO A 53 -9.31 -2.03 2.63
C PRO A 53 -10.07 -3.32 2.95
N LYS A 54 -11.27 -3.43 2.42
CA LYS A 54 -12.10 -4.64 2.51
C LYS A 54 -11.38 -5.89 2.02
N GLU A 55 -10.48 -5.75 1.05
CA GLU A 55 -9.68 -6.87 0.54
C GLU A 55 -8.72 -7.43 1.60
N VAL A 56 -8.08 -6.59 2.42
CA VAL A 56 -7.21 -7.04 3.53
C VAL A 56 -8.02 -7.77 4.59
N ALA A 57 -9.22 -7.26 4.93
CA ALA A 57 -10.12 -7.95 5.85
C ALA A 57 -10.48 -9.36 5.35
N ARG A 58 -10.84 -9.50 4.05
CA ARG A 58 -11.11 -10.80 3.42
C ARG A 58 -9.89 -11.72 3.42
N GLU A 59 -8.71 -11.19 3.10
CA GLU A 59 -7.48 -11.98 3.10
C GLU A 59 -7.15 -12.51 4.50
N LEU A 60 -7.26 -11.67 5.53
CA LEU A 60 -7.03 -12.07 6.91
C LEU A 60 -8.05 -13.12 7.38
N GLU A 61 -9.33 -12.95 7.00
CA GLU A 61 -10.38 -13.93 7.27
C GLU A 61 -10.05 -15.28 6.63
N VAL A 62 -9.73 -15.32 5.33
CA VAL A 62 -9.40 -16.58 4.63
C VAL A 62 -8.12 -17.20 5.18
N GLN A 63 -7.10 -16.39 5.45
CA GLN A 63 -5.83 -16.88 6.01
C GLN A 63 -6.02 -17.49 7.40
N SER A 64 -6.98 -17.01 8.19
CA SER A 64 -7.28 -17.57 9.53
C SER A 64 -7.51 -19.08 9.52
N PHE A 65 -8.06 -19.62 8.44
CA PHE A 65 -8.32 -21.06 8.27
C PHE A 65 -7.06 -21.88 7.93
N SER A 66 -5.95 -21.22 7.58
CA SER A 66 -4.73 -21.87 7.07
C SER A 66 -3.46 -21.55 7.87
N LEU A 67 -3.54 -20.67 8.88
CA LEU A 67 -2.38 -20.20 9.63
C LEU A 67 -1.80 -21.28 10.58
N PRO A 68 -0.51 -21.65 10.43
CA PRO A 68 0.17 -22.59 11.32
C PRO A 68 0.43 -21.95 12.70
N GLY A 69 -0.52 -22.14 13.61
CA GLY A 69 -0.58 -21.46 14.91
C GLY A 69 -1.99 -21.44 15.53
N GLY A 70 -3.00 -21.78 14.73
CA GLY A 70 -4.38 -21.98 15.17
C GLY A 70 -5.07 -20.70 15.64
N GLU A 71 -6.12 -20.88 16.45
CA GLU A 71 -6.99 -19.86 17.02
C GLU A 71 -6.23 -18.69 17.69
N LYS A 72 -5.07 -18.93 18.30
CA LYS A 72 -4.30 -17.88 19.01
C LYS A 72 -3.76 -16.79 18.09
N GLN A 73 -3.35 -17.13 16.86
CA GLN A 73 -2.89 -16.12 15.90
C GLN A 73 -4.08 -15.31 15.38
N TYR A 74 -5.19 -15.99 15.13
CA TYR A 74 -6.44 -15.35 14.72
C TYR A 74 -6.97 -14.37 15.76
N VAL A 75 -7.02 -14.75 17.05
CA VAL A 75 -7.44 -13.86 18.14
C VAL A 75 -6.60 -12.58 18.15
N ARG A 76 -5.28 -12.69 17.97
CA ARG A 76 -4.41 -11.49 17.91
C ARG A 76 -4.65 -10.62 16.68
N ILE A 77 -4.99 -11.23 15.54
CA ILE A 77 -5.37 -10.46 14.34
C ILE A 77 -6.69 -9.76 14.59
N ALA A 78 -7.68 -10.45 15.18
CA ALA A 78 -8.97 -9.85 15.53
C ALA A 78 -8.82 -8.68 16.51
N GLU A 79 -8.00 -8.83 17.55
CA GLU A 79 -7.66 -7.74 18.49
C GLU A 79 -7.06 -6.52 17.76
N LEU A 80 -6.15 -6.74 16.80
CA LEU A 80 -5.59 -5.64 16.01
C LEU A 80 -6.63 -5.01 15.06
N LEU A 81 -7.55 -5.80 14.52
CA LEU A 81 -8.60 -5.30 13.63
C LEU A 81 -9.62 -4.41 14.36
N GLU A 82 -9.80 -4.57 15.67
CA GLU A 82 -10.63 -3.66 16.47
C GLU A 82 -10.05 -2.24 16.56
N GLU A 83 -8.74 -2.07 16.31
CA GLU A 83 -8.04 -0.78 16.33
C GLU A 83 -7.98 -0.09 14.96
N VAL A 84 -8.61 -0.67 13.93
CA VAL A 84 -8.44 -0.26 12.53
C VAL A 84 -9.80 0.00 11.88
N GLU A 85 -9.90 1.08 11.10
CA GLU A 85 -11.11 1.43 10.36
C GLU A 85 -11.11 0.79 8.95
N GLU A 86 -12.24 0.21 8.54
CA GLU A 86 -12.39 -0.27 7.16
C GLU A 86 -12.67 0.90 6.21
N THR A 87 -11.92 1.03 5.11
CA THR A 87 -12.17 2.04 4.08
C THR A 87 -13.41 1.67 3.25
N LEU A 88 -14.42 2.54 3.21
CA LEU A 88 -15.66 2.35 2.44
C LEU A 88 -16.09 3.66 1.75
N PRO A 89 -16.63 3.59 0.50
CA PRO A 89 -16.89 2.40 -0.32
C PRO A 89 -15.68 1.84 -1.11
N ASP A 90 -15.69 0.53 -1.38
CA ASP A 90 -14.79 -0.13 -2.34
C ASP A 90 -15.39 0.00 -3.76
N ILE A 91 -14.81 0.89 -4.58
CA ILE A 91 -15.26 1.15 -5.96
C ILE A 91 -14.32 0.50 -7.00
N SER A 92 -13.44 -0.41 -6.59
CA SER A 92 -12.52 -1.09 -7.51
C SER A 92 -13.31 -1.93 -8.53
N THR A 93 -13.03 -1.73 -9.81
CA THR A 93 -13.61 -2.52 -10.91
C THR A 93 -12.52 -3.32 -11.65
N PRO A 94 -12.87 -4.41 -12.36
CA PRO A 94 -11.90 -5.15 -13.17
C PRO A 94 -11.15 -4.28 -14.19
N GLU A 95 -11.80 -3.23 -14.71
CA GLU A 95 -11.20 -2.27 -15.64
C GLU A 95 -10.14 -1.39 -14.95
N ILE A 96 -10.44 -0.87 -13.76
CA ILE A 96 -9.47 -0.12 -12.93
C ILE A 96 -8.29 -1.03 -12.59
N GLU A 97 -8.58 -2.24 -12.10
CA GLU A 97 -7.56 -3.23 -11.73
C GLU A 97 -6.63 -3.54 -12.92
N HIS A 98 -7.22 -3.76 -14.09
CA HIS A 98 -6.48 -4.06 -15.30
C HIS A 98 -5.58 -2.89 -15.73
N GLN A 99 -6.09 -1.66 -15.68
CA GLN A 99 -5.35 -0.50 -16.12
C GLN A 99 -4.19 -0.16 -15.17
N ILE A 100 -4.38 -0.27 -13.84
CA ILE A 100 -3.28 -0.11 -12.87
C ILE A 100 -2.19 -1.16 -13.13
N ARG A 101 -2.57 -2.43 -13.36
CA ARG A 101 -1.60 -3.49 -13.67
C ARG A 101 -0.83 -3.22 -14.96
N LYS A 102 -1.48 -2.66 -15.99
CA LYS A 102 -0.81 -2.26 -17.24
C LYS A 102 0.21 -1.16 -17.00
N ILE A 103 -0.14 -0.14 -16.21
CA ILE A 103 0.77 0.96 -15.87
C ILE A 103 1.97 0.44 -15.07
N SER A 104 1.74 -0.37 -14.05
CA SER A 104 2.82 -0.98 -13.24
C SER A 104 3.72 -1.88 -14.08
N ALA A 105 3.17 -2.63 -15.03
CA ALA A 105 3.94 -3.46 -15.95
C ALA A 105 4.79 -2.61 -16.91
N TYR A 106 4.22 -1.53 -17.46
CA TYR A 106 4.94 -0.59 -18.31
C TYR A 106 6.12 0.03 -17.55
N ILE A 107 5.88 0.55 -16.34
CA ILE A 107 6.94 1.16 -15.53
C ILE A 107 8.02 0.15 -15.16
N GLY A 108 7.62 -1.06 -14.77
CA GLY A 108 8.53 -2.14 -14.43
C GLY A 108 9.45 -2.58 -15.56
N GLU A 109 9.02 -2.43 -16.81
CA GLU A 109 9.80 -2.77 -17.99
C GLU A 109 10.65 -1.60 -18.47
N GLU A 110 10.01 -0.46 -18.75
CA GLU A 110 10.66 0.70 -19.36
C GLU A 110 11.66 1.37 -18.41
N PHE A 111 11.31 1.45 -17.12
CA PHE A 111 12.11 2.13 -16.09
C PHE A 111 12.79 1.14 -15.15
N ARG A 112 13.06 -0.08 -15.60
CA ARG A 112 13.64 -1.14 -14.76
C ARG A 112 14.92 -0.72 -14.02
N GLU A 113 15.87 -0.11 -14.73
CA GLU A 113 17.15 0.29 -14.13
C GLU A 113 16.97 1.45 -13.15
N VAL A 114 16.00 2.35 -13.40
CA VAL A 114 15.62 3.43 -12.48
C VAL A 114 15.05 2.85 -11.19
N ILE A 115 14.10 1.90 -11.29
CA ILE A 115 13.49 1.24 -10.14
C ILE A 115 14.55 0.51 -9.31
N LYS A 116 15.48 -0.17 -9.98
CA LYS A 116 16.58 -0.86 -9.31
C LYS A 116 17.51 0.11 -8.59
N ALA A 117 17.85 1.23 -9.21
CA ALA A 117 18.74 2.23 -8.62
C ALA A 117 18.11 2.96 -7.44
N ASP A 118 16.85 3.38 -7.57
CA ASP A 118 16.20 4.24 -6.59
C ASP A 118 15.52 3.47 -5.46
N LEU A 119 14.90 2.32 -5.77
CA LEU A 119 14.09 1.56 -4.81
C LEU A 119 14.77 0.27 -4.32
N ASP A 120 15.94 -0.09 -4.86
CA ASP A 120 16.65 -1.35 -4.60
C ASP A 120 15.80 -2.59 -4.96
N ILE A 121 15.03 -2.52 -6.05
CA ILE A 121 14.14 -3.59 -6.49
C ILE A 121 14.67 -4.18 -7.80
N THR A 122 15.15 -5.42 -7.74
CA THR A 122 15.77 -6.11 -8.89
C THR A 122 14.79 -6.91 -9.74
N LYS A 123 13.61 -7.22 -9.20
CA LYS A 123 12.55 -7.97 -9.89
C LYS A 123 11.23 -7.30 -9.63
N VAL A 124 10.80 -6.52 -10.60
CA VAL A 124 9.44 -5.99 -10.61
C VAL A 124 8.48 -7.10 -11.01
N LYS A 125 7.40 -7.21 -10.27
CA LYS A 125 6.25 -8.04 -10.63
C LYS A 125 5.05 -7.11 -10.69
N TYR A 126 4.15 -7.31 -11.65
CA TYR A 126 2.84 -6.69 -11.54
C TYR A 126 2.09 -7.34 -10.38
N GLY A 127 1.47 -6.52 -9.53
CA GLY A 127 0.67 -6.98 -8.40
C GLY A 127 -0.41 -7.97 -8.81
N SER A 128 -0.80 -8.82 -7.86
CA SER A 128 -2.02 -9.63 -7.97
C SER A 128 -3.26 -8.73 -7.99
N VAL A 129 -4.43 -9.30 -8.33
CA VAL A 129 -5.69 -8.55 -8.26
C VAL A 129 -5.94 -8.00 -6.85
N SER A 130 -5.60 -8.78 -5.82
CA SER A 130 -5.73 -8.34 -4.41
C SER A 130 -4.82 -7.15 -4.12
N ASP A 131 -3.52 -7.23 -4.47
CA ASP A 131 -2.57 -6.13 -4.26
C ASP A 131 -3.07 -4.84 -4.94
N ILE A 132 -3.70 -4.97 -6.10
CA ILE A 132 -4.19 -3.82 -6.87
C ILE A 132 -5.41 -3.18 -6.23
N ARG A 133 -6.28 -3.97 -5.57
CA ARG A 133 -7.39 -3.42 -4.76
C ARG A 133 -6.87 -2.67 -3.55
N ILE A 134 -5.87 -3.22 -2.86
CA ILE A 134 -5.20 -2.56 -1.72
C ILE A 134 -4.56 -1.24 -2.17
N PHE A 135 -3.81 -1.28 -3.28
CA PHE A 135 -3.21 -0.11 -3.91
C PHE A 135 -4.27 0.96 -4.21
N TYR A 136 -5.37 0.55 -4.84
CA TYR A 136 -6.38 1.49 -5.31
C TYR A 136 -7.14 2.11 -4.14
N SER A 137 -7.52 1.33 -3.14
CA SER A 137 -8.08 1.87 -1.90
C SER A 137 -7.13 2.87 -1.23
N ALA A 138 -5.84 2.53 -1.13
CA ALA A 138 -4.87 3.46 -0.54
C ALA A 138 -4.79 4.78 -1.31
N TRP A 139 -4.92 4.74 -2.64
CA TRP A 139 -4.92 5.95 -3.46
C TRP A 139 -6.22 6.75 -3.30
N GLN A 140 -7.37 6.08 -3.38
CA GLN A 140 -8.69 6.69 -3.27
C GLN A 140 -8.89 7.44 -1.94
N TYR A 141 -8.35 6.90 -0.84
CA TYR A 141 -8.48 7.47 0.50
C TYR A 141 -7.26 8.31 0.93
N ASP A 142 -6.41 8.73 -0.01
CA ASP A 142 -5.20 9.54 0.24
C ASP A 142 -4.33 9.02 1.40
N CYS A 143 -4.13 7.71 1.45
CA CYS A 143 -3.43 7.07 2.56
C CYS A 143 -1.90 7.06 2.36
N VAL A 144 -1.20 6.76 3.45
CA VAL A 144 0.15 6.19 3.41
C VAL A 144 0.00 4.68 3.35
N LEU A 145 0.44 4.07 2.26
CA LEU A 145 0.42 2.62 2.10
C LEU A 145 1.61 1.99 2.86
N VAL A 146 1.29 1.14 3.83
CA VAL A 146 2.26 0.43 4.67
C VAL A 146 2.32 -1.04 4.26
N THR A 147 3.46 -1.49 3.74
CA THR A 147 3.62 -2.86 3.21
C THR A 147 5.03 -3.41 3.44
N GLY A 148 5.16 -4.74 3.43
CA GLY A 148 6.46 -5.42 3.30
C GLY A 148 6.80 -5.81 1.85
N ASN A 149 5.90 -5.58 0.90
CA ASN A 149 6.00 -6.03 -0.49
C ASN A 149 6.13 -4.84 -1.47
N VAL A 150 7.05 -3.91 -1.20
CA VAL A 150 7.25 -2.66 -1.98
C VAL A 150 7.25 -2.88 -3.50
N LYS A 151 7.83 -3.98 -3.97
CA LYS A 151 7.93 -4.35 -5.40
C LYS A 151 6.59 -4.44 -6.14
N ASP A 152 5.50 -4.72 -5.43
CA ASP A 152 4.16 -4.86 -6.01
C ASP A 152 3.43 -3.50 -6.07
N PHE A 153 3.97 -2.47 -5.41
CA PHE A 153 3.39 -1.13 -5.25
C PHE A 153 4.29 0.00 -5.80
N ILE A 154 5.23 -0.31 -6.70
CA ILE A 154 6.20 0.65 -7.24
C ILE A 154 5.58 1.86 -7.96
N LEU A 155 4.33 1.75 -8.43
CA LEU A 155 3.59 2.85 -9.04
C LEU A 155 3.15 3.89 -8.00
N TYR A 156 2.95 3.48 -6.74
CA TYR A 156 2.23 4.28 -5.75
C TYR A 156 2.89 5.64 -5.47
N PRO A 157 4.22 5.75 -5.31
CA PRO A 157 4.87 7.06 -5.09
C PRO A 157 4.74 8.03 -6.28
N LEU A 158 4.41 7.56 -7.47
CA LEU A 158 4.28 8.39 -8.68
C LEU A 158 2.89 9.03 -8.81
N LEU A 159 1.94 8.64 -7.96
CA LEU A 159 0.57 9.17 -7.96
C LEU A 159 0.42 10.48 -7.16
N PHE A 160 1.46 10.84 -6.41
CA PHE A 160 1.49 11.99 -5.49
C PHE A 160 2.68 12.88 -5.78
N SER A 161 2.76 14.05 -5.15
CA SER A 161 3.95 14.89 -5.26
C SER A 161 5.20 14.15 -4.75
N HIS A 162 6.33 14.37 -5.41
CA HIS A 162 7.62 13.77 -5.06
C HIS A 162 8.03 13.97 -3.58
N GLU A 163 7.59 15.08 -2.96
CA GLU A 163 7.93 15.38 -1.57
C GLU A 163 7.10 14.57 -0.56
N GLU A 164 6.00 13.94 -0.98
CA GLU A 164 5.07 13.26 -0.09
C GLU A 164 5.52 11.83 0.28
N ASP A 165 5.46 11.51 1.56
CA ASP A 165 5.82 10.21 2.12
C ASP A 165 4.65 9.21 2.05
N ARG A 166 4.48 8.56 0.88
CA ARG A 166 3.27 7.77 0.57
C ARG A 166 3.43 6.26 0.64
N LEU A 167 4.61 5.71 0.33
CA LEU A 167 4.86 4.26 0.40
C LEU A 167 5.85 3.93 1.51
N PHE A 168 5.38 3.33 2.61
CA PHE A 168 6.21 2.95 3.74
C PHE A 168 6.53 1.46 3.72
N ASP A 169 7.83 1.14 3.68
CA ASP A 169 8.32 -0.21 3.79
C ASP A 169 8.47 -0.59 5.27
N ILE A 170 7.56 -1.44 5.76
CA ILE A 170 7.54 -1.85 7.16
C ILE A 170 8.75 -2.73 7.54
N ILE A 171 9.42 -3.36 6.57
CA ILE A 171 10.59 -4.21 6.83
C ILE A 171 11.81 -3.34 7.10
N THR A 172 12.01 -2.30 6.28
CA THR A 172 13.15 -1.39 6.43
C THR A 172 12.87 -0.20 7.36
N GLY A 173 11.59 0.08 7.63
CA GLY A 173 11.15 1.23 8.42
C GLY A 173 11.36 2.56 7.71
N THR A 174 11.32 2.57 6.38
CA THR A 174 11.64 3.75 5.57
C THR A 174 10.60 3.99 4.48
N TYR A 175 10.39 5.26 4.14
CA TYR A 175 9.61 5.64 2.97
C TYR A 175 10.39 5.37 1.68
N LYS A 176 9.70 4.77 0.71
CA LYS A 176 10.25 4.43 -0.60
C LYS A 176 9.84 5.50 -1.60
N LYS A 177 10.84 6.18 -2.17
CA LYS A 177 10.68 7.28 -3.11
C LYS A 177 11.66 7.13 -4.26
N TYR A 178 11.23 7.54 -5.44
CA TYR A 178 12.14 7.74 -6.56
C TYR A 178 13.01 8.96 -6.30
N ALA A 179 14.24 8.97 -6.84
CA ALA A 179 15.01 10.19 -6.90
C ALA A 179 14.27 11.21 -7.77
N ARG A 180 14.39 12.51 -7.45
CA ARG A 180 13.64 13.57 -8.13
C ARG A 180 13.79 13.53 -9.66
N THR A 181 14.98 13.24 -10.16
CA THR A 181 15.25 13.13 -11.60
C THR A 181 14.49 11.97 -12.23
N SER A 182 14.45 10.83 -11.55
CA SER A 182 13.74 9.62 -11.97
C SER A 182 12.23 9.80 -11.91
N TYR A 183 11.72 10.39 -10.82
CA TYR A 183 10.32 10.76 -10.69
C TYR A 183 9.88 11.61 -11.88
N LEU A 184 10.61 12.70 -12.17
CA LEU A 184 10.30 13.57 -13.31
C LEU A 184 10.45 12.88 -14.66
N ALA A 185 11.40 11.96 -14.81
CA ALA A 185 11.54 11.21 -16.05
C ALA A 185 10.32 10.32 -16.32
N ILE A 186 9.80 9.66 -15.28
CA ILE A 186 8.62 8.79 -15.40
C ILE A 186 7.35 9.62 -15.55
N THR A 187 7.14 10.63 -14.71
CA THR A 187 5.88 11.41 -14.72
C THR A 187 5.74 12.34 -15.92
N ASN A 188 6.83 12.63 -16.65
CA ASN A 188 6.77 13.35 -17.92
C ASN A 188 6.82 12.43 -19.15
N ASP A 189 6.91 11.12 -18.97
CA ASP A 189 6.88 10.19 -20.08
C ASP A 189 5.50 10.21 -20.78
N PRO A 190 5.43 10.39 -22.11
CA PRO A 190 4.17 10.50 -22.81
C PRO A 190 3.29 9.24 -22.73
N VAL A 191 3.88 8.05 -22.67
CA VAL A 191 3.14 6.78 -22.58
C VAL A 191 2.54 6.64 -21.19
N PHE A 192 3.33 6.90 -20.14
CA PHE A 192 2.84 6.94 -18.76
C PHE A 192 1.69 7.94 -18.60
N LEU A 193 1.86 9.17 -19.08
CA LEU A 193 0.82 10.21 -19.03
C LEU A 193 -0.46 9.78 -19.76
N GLY A 194 -0.34 9.19 -20.95
CA GLY A 194 -1.49 8.66 -21.69
C GLY A 194 -2.23 7.56 -20.91
N MET A 195 -1.50 6.61 -20.32
CA MET A 195 -2.10 5.55 -19.51
C MET A 195 -2.77 6.07 -18.23
N MET A 196 -2.20 7.11 -17.59
CA MET A 196 -2.79 7.76 -16.41
C MET A 196 -4.07 8.51 -16.76
N GLN A 197 -4.12 9.20 -17.90
CA GLN A 197 -5.34 9.83 -18.40
C GLN A 197 -6.44 8.79 -18.67
N ASP A 198 -6.09 7.65 -19.25
CA ASP A 198 -7.05 6.56 -19.46
C ASP A 198 -7.57 6.00 -18.12
N LEU A 199 -6.70 5.84 -17.13
CA LEU A 199 -7.10 5.40 -15.78
C LEU A 199 -8.07 6.38 -15.12
N GLN A 200 -7.79 7.68 -15.19
CA GLN A 200 -8.69 8.72 -14.64
C GLN A 200 -10.08 8.66 -15.27
N ARG A 201 -10.18 8.53 -16.60
CA ARG A 201 -11.49 8.39 -17.28
C ARG A 201 -12.26 7.14 -16.83
N ILE A 202 -11.56 6.03 -16.58
CA ILE A 202 -12.19 4.79 -16.08
C ILE A 202 -12.74 5.01 -14.67
N ILE A 203 -11.95 5.66 -13.80
CA ILE A 203 -12.35 5.97 -12.41
C ILE A 203 -13.56 6.90 -12.39
N GLU A 204 -13.52 8.01 -13.12
CA GLU A 204 -14.63 8.97 -13.21
C GLU A 204 -15.92 8.28 -13.67
N LYS A 205 -15.82 7.34 -14.62
CA LYS A 205 -16.98 6.57 -15.06
C LYS A 205 -17.53 5.68 -13.94
N ALA A 206 -16.66 4.95 -13.23
CA ALA A 206 -17.08 4.06 -12.14
C ALA A 206 -17.73 4.83 -10.98
N GLU A 207 -17.21 6.01 -10.63
CA GLU A 207 -17.77 6.88 -9.58
C GLU A 207 -19.18 7.38 -9.92
N ASN A 208 -19.50 7.58 -11.21
CA ASN A 208 -20.83 8.00 -11.65
C ASN A 208 -21.87 6.86 -11.65
N GLU A 209 -21.44 5.61 -11.49
CA GLU A 209 -22.30 4.41 -11.48
C GLU A 209 -22.66 3.92 -10.05
N VAL A 210 -22.04 4.51 -9.01
CA VAL A 210 -22.25 4.18 -7.57
C VAL A 210 -23.15 5.21 -6.91
#